data_AF-A0A3B9PB36-F1
#
_entry.id   AF-A0A3B9PB36-F1
#
_cell.length_a   1.000
_cell.length_b   1.000
_cell.length_c   1.000
_cell.angle_alpha   90.00
_cell.angle_beta   90.00
_cell.angle_gamma   90.00
#
_symmetry.space_group_name_H-M   'P 1'
#
loop_
_entity.id
_entity.type
_entity.pdbx_description
1 polymer ?
#
loop_
_entity_poly.entity_id
_entity_poly.type
_entity_poly.pdbx_seq_one_letter_code
_entity_poly.pdbx_strand_id
1 'polypeptide(L)'
;MKLNLKLYFKTIWYSFFKAEGTPGRLTPKRFFVLMIIFLLYPLWHFSIRLAYGLDMLFYPQVKSQNIEKPIFIVGNFRSGTTLLHRMLAKDDRSTGMKTWEIYIAPSIIQRK
;
A
#
# COMPACT_ATOMS: atom_id res chain seq x y z
N MET A 1 -2.77 2.84 -11.08
CA MET A 1 -1.47 2.28 -11.53
C MET A 1 -1.71 1.05 -12.41
N LYS A 2 -1.38 1.12 -13.71
CA LYS A 2 -1.42 -0.06 -14.58
C LYS A 2 -0.29 -1.01 -14.20
N LEU A 3 -0.58 -2.30 -14.05
CA LEU A 3 0.43 -3.30 -13.71
C LEU A 3 1.30 -3.56 -14.95
N ASN A 4 2.55 -3.11 -14.92
CA ASN A 4 3.47 -3.26 -16.05
C ASN A 4 4.22 -4.59 -15.94
N LEU A 5 3.61 -5.64 -16.46
CA LEU A 5 4.17 -6.99 -16.46
C LEU A 5 5.54 -7.06 -17.15
N LYS A 6 5.71 -6.33 -18.26
CA LYS A 6 6.98 -6.30 -19.00
C LYS A 6 8.13 -5.80 -18.13
N LEU A 7 7.91 -4.72 -17.38
CA LEU A 7 8.92 -4.19 -16.48
C LEU A 7 9.16 -5.14 -15.29
N TYR A 8 8.10 -5.73 -14.74
CA TYR A 8 8.21 -6.66 -13.62
C TYR A 8 9.04 -7.90 -13.96
N PHE A 9 8.76 -8.57 -15.09
CA PHE A 9 9.56 -9.69 -15.57
C PHE A 9 10.99 -9.28 -15.94
N LYS A 10 11.18 -8.09 -16.52
CA LYS A 10 12.51 -7.54 -16.75
C LYS A 10 13.27 -7.38 -15.43
N THR A 11 12.65 -6.85 -14.39
CA THR A 11 13.29 -6.68 -13.07
C THR A 11 13.63 -8.04 -12.44
N ILE A 12 12.77 -9.05 -12.55
CA ILE A 12 13.08 -10.43 -12.12
C ILE A 12 14.32 -10.94 -12.88
N TRP A 13 14.31 -10.84 -14.21
CA TRP A 13 15.42 -11.32 -15.04
C TRP A 13 16.75 -10.68 -14.67
N TYR A 14 16.77 -9.35 -14.54
CA TYR A 14 17.99 -8.62 -14.15
C TYR A 14 18.43 -8.94 -12.72
N SER A 15 17.49 -9.19 -11.81
CA SER A 15 17.78 -9.48 -10.41
C SER A 15 18.37 -10.88 -10.19
N PHE A 16 17.97 -11.88 -11.00
CA PHE A 16 18.41 -13.27 -10.86
C PHE A 16 19.49 -13.70 -11.86
N PHE A 17 19.52 -13.16 -13.08
CA PHE A 17 20.42 -13.64 -14.14
C PHE A 17 21.47 -12.63 -14.57
N LYS A 18 21.29 -11.34 -14.26
CA LYS A 18 22.23 -10.27 -14.66
C LYS A 18 22.81 -9.50 -13.47
N ALA A 19 22.95 -10.19 -12.34
CA ALA A 19 23.49 -9.63 -11.10
C ALA A 19 25.03 -9.62 -11.06
N GLU A 20 25.70 -10.39 -11.91
CA GLU A 20 27.16 -10.49 -11.99
C GLU A 20 27.80 -9.16 -12.41
N GLY A 21 28.89 -8.78 -11.74
CA GLY A 21 29.60 -7.51 -12.00
C GLY A 21 28.94 -6.25 -11.44
N THR A 22 27.80 -6.37 -10.76
CA THR A 22 27.13 -5.24 -10.07
C THR A 22 27.39 -5.30 -8.55
N PRO A 23 27.24 -4.18 -7.82
CA PRO A 23 27.27 -4.19 -6.35
C PRO A 23 26.22 -5.14 -5.74
N GLY A 24 25.17 -5.44 -6.51
CA GLY A 24 24.19 -6.46 -6.16
C GLY A 24 24.62 -7.84 -6.64
N ARG A 25 25.60 -8.48 -5.99
CA ARG A 25 25.87 -9.91 -6.20
C ARG A 25 24.72 -10.77 -5.65
N LEU A 26 24.46 -11.92 -6.27
CA LEU A 26 23.48 -12.90 -5.80
C LEU A 26 24.13 -13.80 -4.74
N THR A 27 23.94 -13.45 -3.48
CA THR A 27 24.20 -14.38 -2.37
C THR A 27 22.98 -15.27 -2.13
N PRO A 28 23.13 -16.48 -1.56
CA PRO A 28 21.99 -17.34 -1.21
C PRO A 28 20.95 -16.60 -0.35
N LYS A 29 21.41 -15.81 0.62
CA LYS A 29 20.55 -14.94 1.45
C LYS A 29 19.70 -13.99 0.59
N ARG A 30 20.30 -13.32 -0.39
CA ARG A 30 19.58 -12.40 -1.27
C ARG A 30 18.62 -13.12 -2.21
N PHE A 31 18.98 -14.30 -2.71
CA PHE A 31 18.10 -15.13 -3.53
C PHE A 31 16.78 -15.41 -2.81
N PHE A 32 16.83 -15.88 -1.56
CA PHE A 32 15.62 -16.14 -0.77
C PHE A 32 14.81 -14.87 -0.48
N VAL A 33 15.47 -13.76 -0.14
CA VAL A 33 14.79 -12.47 0.08
C VAL A 33 14.07 -11.99 -1.18
N LEU A 34 14.74 -12.05 -2.33
CA LEU A 34 14.13 -11.67 -3.62
C LEU A 34 12.97 -12.58 -3.97
N MET A 35 13.10 -13.89 -3.78
CA MET A 35 12.02 -14.86 -4.03
C MET A 35 10.79 -14.53 -3.18
N ILE A 36 10.98 -14.25 -1.89
CA ILE A 36 9.90 -13.84 -0.98
C ILE A 36 9.27 -12.53 -1.47
N ILE A 37 10.06 -11.50 -1.78
CA ILE A 37 9.53 -10.20 -2.21
C ILE A 37 8.75 -10.34 -3.52
N PHE A 38 9.32 -11.03 -4.52
CA PHE A 38 8.67 -11.19 -5.82
C PHE A 38 7.42 -12.06 -5.72
N LEU A 39 7.32 -13.02 -4.80
CA LEU A 39 6.11 -13.81 -4.63
C LEU A 39 5.06 -13.10 -3.76
N LEU A 40 5.47 -12.62 -2.58
CA LEU A 40 4.56 -12.09 -1.57
C LEU A 40 3.96 -10.74 -1.97
N TYR A 41 4.74 -9.85 -2.59
CA TYR A 41 4.29 -8.51 -2.97
C TYR A 41 3.14 -8.49 -3.99
N PRO A 42 3.19 -9.24 -5.12
CA PRO A 42 2.06 -9.28 -6.05
C PRO A 42 0.84 -9.99 -5.46
N LEU A 43 1.02 -11.04 -4.64
CA LEU A 43 -0.08 -11.69 -3.93
C LEU A 43 -0.78 -10.71 -2.99
N TRP A 44 0.01 -9.94 -2.23
CA TRP A 44 -0.46 -8.89 -1.35
C TRP A 44 -1.27 -7.83 -2.12
N HIS A 45 -0.71 -7.29 -3.22
CA HIS A 45 -1.41 -6.32 -4.08
C HIS A 45 -2.69 -6.88 -4.70
N PHE A 46 -2.68 -8.15 -5.11
CA PHE A 46 -3.84 -8.81 -5.67
C PHE A 46 -4.95 -8.96 -4.64
N SER A 47 -4.61 -9.38 -3.40
CA SER A 47 -5.56 -9.47 -2.29
C SER A 47 -6.26 -8.14 -2.02
N ILE A 48 -5.51 -7.03 -1.95
CA ILE A 48 -6.09 -5.68 -1.76
C ILE A 48 -7.04 -5.31 -2.92
N ARG A 49 -6.64 -5.58 -4.16
CA ARG A 49 -7.50 -5.27 -5.34
C ARG A 49 -8.77 -6.10 -5.35
N LEU A 50 -8.66 -7.37 -5.00
CA LEU A 50 -9.82 -8.25 -4.88
C LEU A 50 -10.76 -7.72 -3.81
N ALA A 51 -10.24 -7.34 -2.65
CA ALA A 51 -11.03 -6.76 -1.57
C ALA A 51 -11.76 -5.47 -2.00
N TYR A 52 -11.10 -4.56 -2.72
CA TYR A 52 -11.79 -3.39 -3.28
C TYR A 52 -12.87 -3.76 -4.30
N GLY A 53 -12.65 -4.79 -5.12
CA GLY A 53 -13.67 -5.31 -6.02
C GLY A 53 -14.89 -5.85 -5.27
N LEU A 54 -14.64 -6.57 -4.17
CA LEU A 54 -15.70 -7.07 -3.29
C LEU A 54 -16.41 -5.93 -2.55
N ASP A 55 -15.70 -4.88 -2.12
CA ASP A 55 -16.31 -3.70 -1.48
C ASP A 55 -17.32 -3.04 -2.42
N MET A 56 -17.04 -2.96 -3.73
CA MET A 56 -17.99 -2.43 -4.69
C MET A 56 -19.25 -3.29 -4.84
N LEU A 57 -19.16 -4.60 -4.57
CA LEU A 57 -20.28 -5.54 -4.67
C LEU A 57 -21.12 -5.55 -3.38
N PHE A 58 -20.48 -5.62 -2.22
CA PHE A 58 -21.15 -5.76 -0.93
C PHE A 58 -21.49 -4.42 -0.26
N TYR A 59 -20.75 -3.35 -0.55
CA TYR A 59 -20.91 -2.03 0.06
C TYR A 59 -21.04 -0.91 -0.99
N PRO A 60 -21.98 -1.00 -1.96
CA PRO A 60 -22.17 0.03 -2.98
C PRO A 60 -22.54 1.40 -2.39
N GLN A 61 -23.12 1.43 -1.18
CA GLN A 61 -23.56 2.64 -0.48
C GLN A 61 -22.40 3.59 -0.13
N VAL A 62 -21.17 3.07 -0.08
CA VAL A 62 -19.96 3.87 0.19
C VAL A 62 -19.75 4.92 -0.91
N LYS A 63 -20.18 4.64 -2.14
CA LYS A 63 -20.09 5.60 -3.26
C LYS A 63 -21.05 6.78 -3.10
N SER A 64 -22.15 6.60 -2.39
CA SER A 64 -23.15 7.63 -2.13
C SER A 64 -22.94 8.37 -0.81
N GLN A 65 -21.90 8.03 -0.05
CA GLN A 65 -21.63 8.66 1.24
C GLN A 65 -21.15 10.10 1.03
N ASN A 66 -21.91 11.07 1.53
CA ASN A 66 -21.54 12.47 1.46
C ASN A 66 -20.46 12.78 2.52
N ILE A 67 -19.33 13.33 2.10
CA ILE A 67 -18.24 13.73 2.99
C ILE A 67 -18.34 15.24 3.20
N GLU A 68 -18.95 15.63 4.32
CA GLU A 68 -19.15 17.03 4.65
C GLU A 68 -17.90 17.61 5.32
N LYS A 69 -17.24 18.55 4.65
CA LYS A 69 -16.10 19.33 5.16
C LYS A 69 -14.85 18.48 5.53
N PRO A 70 -14.22 17.79 4.55
CA PRO A 70 -12.96 17.10 4.80
C PRO A 70 -11.83 18.08 5.16
N ILE A 71 -11.00 17.70 6.13
CA ILE A 71 -9.82 18.48 6.54
C ILE A 71 -8.58 17.90 5.87
N PHE A 72 -7.85 18.73 5.11
CA PHE A 72 -6.58 18.36 4.51
C PHE A 72 -5.43 19.11 5.20
N ILE A 73 -4.46 18.36 5.72
CA ILE A 73 -3.25 18.93 6.32
C ILE A 73 -2.15 18.95 5.26
N VAL A 74 -1.73 20.14 4.85
CA VAL A 74 -0.68 20.34 3.84
C VAL A 74 0.39 21.25 4.43
N GLY A 75 1.66 20.97 4.13
CA GLY A 75 2.79 21.78 4.58
C GLY A 75 4.13 21.09 4.31
N ASN A 76 5.22 21.82 4.54
CA ASN A 76 6.57 21.29 4.38
C ASN A 76 6.85 20.17 5.38
N PHE A 77 7.75 19.24 5.00
CA PHE A 77 8.24 18.23 5.92
C PHE A 77 8.84 18.89 7.18
N ARG A 78 8.58 18.31 8.35
CA ARG A 78 9.05 18.79 9.67
C ARG A 78 8.44 20.10 10.17
N SER A 79 7.28 20.51 9.64
CA SER A 79 6.53 21.70 10.11
C SER A 79 5.51 21.42 11.23
N GLY A 80 5.52 20.22 11.82
CA GLY A 80 4.57 19.85 12.90
C GLY A 80 3.22 19.30 12.41
N THR A 81 3.05 19.05 11.12
CA THR A 81 1.82 18.45 10.55
C THR A 81 1.43 17.12 11.19
N THR A 82 2.40 16.29 11.58
CA THR A 82 2.14 15.03 12.30
C THR A 82 1.55 15.27 13.70
N LEU A 83 2.02 16.29 14.42
CA LEU A 83 1.48 16.64 15.74
C LEU A 83 0.03 17.12 15.60
N LEU A 84 -0.23 18.01 14.63
CA LEU A 84 -1.56 18.50 14.32
C LEU A 84 -2.53 17.35 13.96
N HIS A 85 -2.11 16.46 13.07
CA HIS A 85 -2.91 15.28 12.70
C HIS A 85 -3.29 14.43 13.91
N ARG A 86 -2.34 14.18 14.83
CA ARG A 86 -2.60 13.42 16.06
C ARG A 86 -3.51 14.14 17.03
N MET A 87 -3.42 15.47 17.12
CA MET A 87 -4.33 16.26 17.97
C MET A 87 -5.75 16.21 17.43
N LEU A 88 -5.94 16.36 16.12
CA LEU A 88 -7.26 16.22 15.49
C LEU A 88 -7.84 14.83 15.73
N ALA A 89 -7.06 13.77 15.46
CA ALA A 89 -7.50 12.38 15.60
C ALA A 89 -7.87 11.94 17.04
N LYS A 90 -7.66 12.79 18.06
CA LYS A 90 -8.15 12.56 19.43
C LYS A 90 -9.58 13.04 19.63
N ASP A 91 -10.10 13.89 18.75
CA ASP A 91 -11.50 14.33 18.77
C ASP A 91 -12.36 13.29 18.08
N ASP A 92 -13.41 12.81 18.77
CA ASP A 92 -14.36 11.81 18.29
C ASP A 92 -15.14 12.26 17.04
N ARG A 93 -15.19 13.57 16.78
CA ARG A 93 -15.79 14.15 15.56
C ARG A 93 -14.94 13.93 14.32
N SER A 94 -13.68 13.58 14.49
CA SER A 94 -12.75 13.34 13.40
C SER A 94 -12.49 11.85 13.21
N THR A 95 -12.20 11.45 11.98
CA THR A 95 -11.78 10.09 11.67
C THR A 95 -10.67 10.12 10.65
N GLY A 96 -9.76 9.14 10.75
CA GLY A 96 -8.61 9.01 9.86
C GLY A 96 -8.14 7.57 9.83
N MET A 97 -7.42 7.22 8.76
CA MET A 97 -6.87 5.87 8.62
C MET A 97 -5.71 5.65 9.58
N LYS A 98 -5.73 4.51 10.27
CA LYS A 98 -4.60 4.01 11.05
C LYS A 98 -3.55 3.43 10.12
N THR A 99 -2.30 3.44 10.56
CA THR A 99 -1.17 2.93 9.77
C THR A 99 -1.38 1.48 9.31
N TRP A 100 -1.89 0.61 10.17
CA TRP A 100 -2.16 -0.78 9.81
C TRP A 100 -3.30 -0.90 8.80
N GLU A 101 -4.32 -0.05 8.86
CA GLU A 101 -5.42 -0.05 7.88
C GLU A 101 -4.88 0.32 6.49
N ILE A 102 -3.97 1.29 6.41
CA ILE A 102 -3.34 1.69 5.14
C ILE A 102 -2.53 0.54 4.52
N TYR A 103 -1.74 -0.16 5.33
CA TYR A 103 -0.82 -1.18 4.81
C TYR A 103 -1.45 -2.55 4.63
N ILE A 104 -2.36 -2.95 5.52
CA ILE A 104 -2.85 -4.32 5.67
C ILE A 104 -4.28 -4.46 5.15
N ALA A 105 -5.15 -3.51 5.48
CA ALA A 105 -6.59 -3.64 5.31
C ALA A 105 -7.27 -2.34 4.87
N PRO A 106 -6.93 -1.81 3.68
CA PRO A 106 -7.46 -0.52 3.25
C PRO A 106 -8.90 -0.63 2.69
N SER A 107 -9.44 -1.85 2.60
CA SER A 107 -10.80 -2.17 2.19
C SER A 107 -11.73 -2.36 3.41
N ILE A 108 -13.02 -2.09 3.25
CA ILE A 108 -14.04 -2.28 4.30
C ILE A 108 -14.12 -3.75 4.71
N ILE A 109 -14.10 -4.66 3.73
CA ILE A 109 -14.12 -6.11 3.98
C ILE A 109 -12.87 -6.58 4.71
N GLN A 110 -11.71 -5.99 4.44
CA GLN A 110 -10.46 -6.38 5.12
C GLN A 110 -10.36 -5.83 6.55
N ARG A 111 -11.04 -4.70 6.82
CA ARG A 111 -11.03 -4.06 8.15
C ARG A 111 -12.02 -4.71 9.12
N LYS A 112 -13.07 -5.34 8.61
CA LYS A 112 -14.15 -5.94 9.41
C LYS A 112 -13.83 -7.36 9.82
#